data_AF-A0A060D146-F1
#
_entry.id   AF-A0A060D146-F1
#
_cell.length_a   1.000
_cell.length_b   1.000
_cell.length_c   1.000
_cell.angle_alpha   90.00
_cell.angle_beta   90.00
_cell.angle_gamma   90.00
#
_symmetry.space_group_name_H-M   'P 1'
#
loop_
_entity.id
_entity.type
_entity.pdbx_description
1 polymer ?
#
loop_
_entity_poly.entity_id
_entity_poly.type
_entity_poly.pdbx_seq_one_letter_code
_entity_poly.pdbx_strand_id
1 'polypeptide(L)'
;MIVSPCLEARPCPALLVTAPASGQGKTTVTAALAHSHRSQGRRVRVFKTGPDFLDPMVLECASGAPVQQLDLWMGGAAHCAGLLHSAAAQADLILVEGVMGLHDARRRVPIWPCTSGCQCWR
;
A
#
# COMPACT_ATOMS: atom_id res chain seq x y z
N MET A 1 -7.67 -25.04 -29.86
CA MET A 1 -6.58 -24.43 -29.08
C MET A 1 -7.05 -23.04 -28.67
N ILE A 2 -7.74 -22.94 -27.53
CA ILE A 2 -8.23 -21.66 -26.99
C ILE A 2 -7.04 -21.06 -26.26
N VAL A 3 -6.41 -20.06 -26.86
CA VAL A 3 -5.47 -19.19 -26.15
C VAL A 3 -6.29 -18.37 -25.16
N SER A 4 -6.34 -18.81 -23.91
CA SER A 4 -6.79 -17.97 -22.80
C SER A 4 -5.97 -16.68 -22.84
N PRO A 5 -6.58 -15.49 -22.90
CA PRO A 5 -5.80 -14.27 -22.82
C PRO A 5 -5.12 -14.28 -21.46
N CYS A 6 -3.78 -14.32 -21.45
CA CYS A 6 -3.02 -13.92 -20.28
C CYS A 6 -3.46 -12.49 -19.99
N LEU A 7 -4.35 -12.31 -19.00
CA LEU A 7 -4.73 -10.99 -18.51
C LEU A 7 -3.41 -10.24 -18.29
N GLU A 8 -3.20 -9.15 -19.02
CA GLU A 8 -2.09 -8.25 -18.74
C GLU A 8 -2.13 -7.92 -17.26
N ALA A 9 -1.11 -8.38 -16.53
CA ALA A 9 -1.01 -8.12 -15.11
C ALA A 9 -0.84 -6.61 -14.95
N ARG A 10 -1.96 -5.91 -14.73
CA ARG A 10 -1.95 -4.46 -14.49
C ARG A 10 -1.10 -4.23 -13.23
N PRO A 11 0.03 -3.53 -13.34
CA PRO A 11 0.82 -3.25 -12.15
C PRO A 11 0.00 -2.37 -11.21
N CYS A 12 -0.14 -2.81 -9.96
CA CYS A 12 -0.75 -2.00 -8.91
C CYS A 12 0.35 -1.16 -8.24
N PRO A 13 0.43 0.16 -8.49
CA PRO A 13 1.42 1.01 -7.85
C PRO A 13 1.19 1.07 -6.34
N ALA A 14 2.28 1.10 -5.57
CA ALA A 14 2.26 1.26 -4.12
C ALA A 14 3.09 2.50 -3.72
N LEU A 15 2.53 3.36 -2.87
CA LEU A 15 3.18 4.57 -2.38
C LEU A 15 3.27 4.56 -0.85
N LEU A 16 4.46 4.80 -0.30
CA LEU A 16 4.69 5.00 1.13
C LEU A 16 4.66 6.50 1.46
N VAL A 17 3.74 6.91 2.33
CA VAL A 17 3.63 8.27 2.87
C VAL A 17 4.26 8.29 4.25
N THR A 18 5.35 9.04 4.40
CA THR A 18 6.08 9.19 5.66
C THR A 18 6.51 10.64 5.89
N ALA A 19 6.98 10.97 7.09
CA ALA A 19 7.39 12.32 7.48
C ALA A 19 8.49 12.24 8.54
N PRO A 20 9.30 13.31 8.74
CA PRO A 20 10.40 13.31 9.70
C PRO A 20 10.00 13.05 11.16
N ALA A 21 8.75 13.35 11.53
CA ALA A 21 8.21 13.13 12.87
C ALA A 21 6.69 12.85 12.83
N SER A 22 6.13 12.46 13.98
CA SER A 22 4.67 12.40 14.17
C SER A 22 4.03 13.81 14.08
N GLY A 23 2.74 13.88 13.79
CA GLY A 23 1.99 15.14 13.69
C GLY A 23 2.23 16.00 12.44
N GLN A 24 3.13 15.59 11.53
CA GLN A 24 3.49 16.37 10.33
C GLN A 24 2.53 16.19 9.14
N GLY A 25 1.24 15.94 9.41
CA GLY A 25 0.21 15.88 8.37
C GLY A 25 0.22 14.65 7.46
N LYS A 26 0.97 13.57 7.77
CA LYS A 26 0.97 12.32 7.00
C LYS A 26 -0.45 11.82 6.72
N THR A 27 -1.27 11.68 7.77
CA THR A 27 -2.66 11.22 7.68
C THR A 27 -3.49 12.09 6.73
N THR A 28 -3.33 13.40 6.81
CA THR A 28 -4.03 14.35 5.94
C THR A 28 -3.63 14.16 4.48
N VAL A 29 -2.33 14.01 4.22
CA VAL A 29 -1.81 13.77 2.87
C VAL A 29 -2.26 12.41 2.34
N THR A 30 -2.17 11.34 3.14
CA THR A 30 -2.65 10.00 2.78
C THR A 30 -4.14 10.02 2.46
N ALA A 31 -4.96 10.67 3.30
CA ALA A 31 -6.39 10.81 3.10
C ALA A 31 -6.72 11.60 1.83
N ALA A 32 -6.03 12.71 1.57
CA ALA A 32 -6.23 13.52 0.37
C ALA A 32 -5.92 12.72 -0.91
N LEU A 33 -4.82 11.96 -0.92
CA LEU A 33 -4.46 11.09 -2.03
C LEU A 33 -5.49 9.97 -2.22
N ALA A 34 -5.91 9.32 -1.14
CA ALA A 34 -6.90 8.26 -1.18
C ALA A 34 -8.25 8.75 -1.75
N HIS A 35 -8.74 9.88 -1.23
CA HIS A 35 -9.98 10.49 -1.67
C HIS A 35 -9.91 10.94 -3.13
N SER A 36 -8.81 11.58 -3.55
CA SER A 36 -8.63 12.04 -4.93
C SER A 36 -8.60 10.89 -5.94
N HIS A 37 -7.91 9.80 -5.64
CA HIS A 37 -7.89 8.64 -6.54
C HIS A 37 -9.22 7.88 -6.53
N ARG A 38 -9.87 7.76 -5.36
CA ARG A 38 -11.22 7.18 -5.27
C ARG A 38 -12.23 7.99 -6.07
N SER A 39 -12.19 9.33 -6.00
CA SER A 39 -13.13 10.18 -6.75
C SER A 39 -12.93 10.09 -8.27
N GLN A 40 -11.76 9.64 -8.71
CA GLN A 40 -11.47 9.25 -10.10
C GLN A 40 -11.92 7.83 -10.46
N GLY A 41 -12.62 7.13 -9.57
CA GLY A 41 -13.13 5.77 -9.78
C GLY A 41 -12.11 4.65 -9.55
N ARG A 42 -10.94 4.94 -8.97
CA ARG A 42 -9.91 3.92 -8.68
C ARG A 42 -10.22 3.19 -7.38
N ARG A 43 -9.93 1.89 -7.34
CA ARG A 43 -9.95 1.08 -6.11
C ARG A 43 -8.68 1.34 -5.32
N VAL A 44 -8.78 2.15 -4.27
CA VAL A 44 -7.65 2.48 -3.39
C VAL A 44 -7.67 1.57 -2.18
N ARG A 45 -6.54 0.93 -1.87
CA ARG A 45 -6.33 0.22 -0.59
C ARG A 45 -5.29 0.95 0.23
N VAL A 46 -5.62 1.21 1.49
CA VAL A 46 -4.75 1.93 2.41
C VAL A 46 -4.31 1.00 3.52
N PHE A 47 -3.02 1.07 3.84
CA PHE A 47 -2.43 0.38 4.98
C PHE A 47 -1.79 1.41 5.91
N LYS A 48 -1.84 1.15 7.20
CA LYS A 48 -1.13 1.94 8.20
C LYS A 48 -0.09 1.06 8.87
N THR A 49 1.16 1.49 8.88
CA THR A 49 2.19 0.76 9.63
C THR A 49 1.97 0.98 11.13
N GLY A 50 2.59 0.14 11.98
CA GLY A 50 2.71 0.27 13.45
C GLY A 50 1.42 0.37 14.29
N PRO A 51 1.54 0.51 15.63
CA PRO A 51 0.48 0.23 16.59
C PRO A 51 -0.43 1.44 16.93
N ASP A 52 -0.37 2.53 16.15
CA ASP A 52 -1.18 3.72 16.44
C ASP A 52 -2.65 3.47 16.05
N PHE A 53 -3.43 3.09 17.04
CA PHE A 53 -4.89 2.88 16.96
C PHE A 53 -5.70 4.17 16.82
N LEU A 54 -5.07 5.35 16.68
CA LEU A 54 -5.77 6.62 16.47
C LEU A 54 -6.33 6.68 15.04
N ASP A 55 -7.51 6.07 14.96
CA ASP A 55 -8.55 6.00 13.94
C ASP A 55 -8.12 5.79 12.49
N PRO A 56 -8.12 4.51 12.02
CA PRO A 56 -8.22 4.23 10.59
C PRO A 56 -9.45 4.88 9.94
N MET A 57 -10.47 5.30 10.71
CA MET A 57 -11.73 5.87 10.20
C MET A 57 -11.56 7.01 9.19
N VAL A 58 -10.59 7.91 9.36
CA VAL A 58 -10.34 9.01 8.40
C VAL A 58 -9.87 8.44 7.06
N LEU A 59 -8.96 7.46 7.10
CA LEU A 59 -8.41 6.81 5.91
C LEU A 59 -9.43 5.85 5.28
N GLU A 60 -10.27 5.20 6.07
CA GLU A 60 -11.38 4.36 5.61
C GLU A 60 -12.43 5.20 4.89
N CYS A 61 -12.82 6.33 5.48
CA CYS A 61 -13.72 7.29 4.85
C CYS A 61 -13.14 7.82 3.53
N ALA A 62 -11.87 8.21 3.52
CA ALA A 62 -11.21 8.72 2.33
C ALA A 62 -11.10 7.67 1.21
N SER A 63 -10.64 6.46 1.53
CA SER A 63 -10.45 5.38 0.55
C SER A 63 -11.73 4.65 0.16
N GLY A 64 -12.77 4.71 1.00
CA GLY A 64 -14.00 3.95 0.84
C GLY A 64 -13.83 2.45 1.10
N ALA A 65 -12.73 2.03 1.71
CA ALA A 65 -12.41 0.65 1.99
C ALA A 65 -11.77 0.49 3.38
N PRO A 66 -11.86 -0.68 4.02
CA PRO A 66 -11.20 -0.94 5.29
C PRO A 66 -9.68 -0.74 5.20
N VAL A 67 -9.12 -0.11 6.23
CA VAL A 67 -7.69 0.14 6.37
C VAL A 67 -7.08 -0.97 7.21
N GLN A 68 -6.02 -1.59 6.71
CA GLN A 68 -5.36 -2.69 7.42
C GLN A 68 -4.04 -2.24 8.02
N GLN A 69 -3.68 -2.79 9.18
CA GLN A 69 -2.40 -2.51 9.80
C GLN A 69 -1.30 -3.37 9.17
N LEU A 70 -0.14 -2.77 8.87
CA LEU A 70 1.08 -3.47 8.48
C LEU A 70 2.08 -3.41 9.63
N ASP A 71 2.08 -4.47 10.43
CA ASP A 71 2.99 -4.61 11.55
C ASP A 71 4.06 -5.66 11.23
N LEU A 72 5.26 -5.19 10.89
CA LEU A 72 6.41 -6.06 10.64
C LEU A 72 6.93 -6.73 11.92
N TRP A 73 6.65 -6.18 13.09
CA TRP A 73 7.10 -6.68 14.38
C TRP A 73 6.19 -7.80 14.89
N MET A 74 4.87 -7.62 14.79
CA MET A 74 3.88 -8.62 15.20
C MET A 74 3.58 -9.66 14.12
N GLY A 75 3.37 -9.21 12.86
CA GLY A 75 2.97 -10.08 11.76
C GLY A 75 4.14 -10.67 10.97
N GLY A 76 5.32 -10.03 11.01
CA GLY A 76 6.48 -10.43 10.23
C GLY A 76 6.39 -10.08 8.75
N ALA A 77 7.55 -10.06 8.08
CA ALA A 77 7.67 -9.59 6.70
C ALA A 77 6.84 -10.42 5.69
N ALA A 78 6.75 -11.74 5.88
CA ALA A 78 6.00 -12.62 4.99
C ALA A 78 4.48 -12.36 5.04
N HIS A 79 3.93 -12.11 6.23
CA HIS A 79 2.53 -11.76 6.38
C HIS A 79 2.20 -10.41 5.73
N CYS A 80 3.02 -9.39 6.00
CA CYS A 80 2.88 -8.06 5.37
C CYS A 80 2.97 -8.14 3.84
N ALA A 81 3.90 -8.95 3.30
CA ALA A 81 4.00 -9.18 1.87
C ALA A 81 2.74 -9.88 1.31
N GLY A 82 2.18 -10.86 2.01
CA GLY A 82 0.93 -11.53 1.63
C GLY A 82 -0.27 -10.58 1.60
N LEU A 83 -0.37 -9.67 2.59
CA LEU A 83 -1.40 -8.63 2.64
C LEU A 83 -1.29 -7.68 1.44
N LEU A 84 -0.09 -7.17 1.17
CA LEU A 84 0.17 -6.27 0.04
C LEU A 84 -0.11 -6.97 -1.30
N HIS A 85 0.31 -8.23 -1.45
CA HIS A 85 0.07 -9.02 -2.65
C HIS A 85 -1.44 -9.23 -2.90
N SER A 86 -2.18 -9.59 -1.86
CA SER A 86 -3.62 -9.81 -1.94
C SER A 86 -4.37 -8.52 -2.30
N ALA A 87 -3.94 -7.39 -1.76
CA ALA A 87 -4.49 -6.08 -2.13
C ALA A 87 -4.13 -5.70 -3.58
N ALA A 88 -2.89 -5.94 -4.02
CA ALA A 88 -2.44 -5.60 -5.36
C ALA A 88 -3.22 -6.35 -6.46
N ALA A 89 -3.72 -7.55 -6.18
CA ALA A 89 -4.56 -8.30 -7.10
C ALA A 89 -5.93 -7.65 -7.38
N GLN A 90 -6.37 -6.72 -6.53
CA GLN A 90 -7.73 -6.16 -6.55
C GLN A 90 -7.78 -4.63 -6.52
N ALA A 91 -6.64 -3.97 -6.27
CA ALA A 91 -6.54 -2.52 -6.15
C ALA A 91 -5.93 -1.91 -7.40
N ASP A 92 -6.30 -0.65 -7.68
CA ASP A 92 -5.67 0.17 -8.71
C ASP A 92 -4.58 1.08 -8.13
N LEU A 93 -4.55 1.23 -6.79
CA LEU A 93 -3.53 1.96 -6.04
C LEU A 93 -3.46 1.43 -4.60
N ILE A 94 -2.24 1.24 -4.10
CA ILE A 94 -1.96 0.99 -2.69
C ILE A 94 -1.28 2.22 -2.07
N LEU A 95 -1.80 2.68 -0.93
CA LEU A 95 -1.16 3.68 -0.09
C LEU A 95 -0.74 3.03 1.22
N VAL A 96 0.48 3.28 1.68
CA VAL A 96 0.98 2.82 2.97
C VAL A 96 1.37 4.05 3.77
N GLU A 97 0.78 4.23 4.94
CA GLU A 97 1.14 5.30 5.86
C GLU A 97 2.19 4.81 6.87
N GLY A 98 3.32 5.51 6.94
CA GLY A 98 4.39 5.30 7.91
C GLY A 98 4.02 5.79 9.31
N VAL A 99 4.41 5.06 10.37
CA VAL A 99 4.39 5.57 11.76
C VAL A 99 5.73 6.22 12.10
N MET A 100 5.65 7.25 12.94
CA MET A 100 6.79 8.00 13.46
C MET A 100 7.71 8.54 12.35
N GLY A 101 8.94 8.93 12.68
CA GLY A 101 9.84 9.61 11.74
C GLY A 101 10.31 8.70 10.62
N LEU A 102 10.69 9.27 9.47
CA LEU A 102 11.35 8.58 8.34
C LEU A 102 12.52 7.67 8.78
N HIS A 103 13.12 7.95 9.94
CA HIS A 103 14.26 7.23 10.50
C HIS A 103 13.92 6.08 11.47
N ASP A 104 12.65 5.89 11.84
CA ASP A 104 12.24 4.81 12.75
C ASP A 104 12.04 3.47 12.04
N ALA A 105 11.96 3.49 10.70
CA ALA A 105 12.05 2.30 9.86
C ALA A 105 13.50 1.78 9.85
N ARG A 106 13.86 0.93 10.82
CA ARG A 106 15.14 0.22 10.78
C ARG A 106 15.19 -0.71 9.57
N ARG A 107 16.07 -0.33 8.63
CA ARG A 107 16.60 -1.06 7.46
C ARG A 107 15.69 -1.20 6.24
N ARG A 108 16.37 -1.02 5.09
CA ARG A 108 15.91 -1.17 3.69
C ARG A 108 14.81 -2.22 3.54
N VAL A 109 13.62 -1.77 3.17
CA VAL A 109 12.73 -2.60 2.37
C VAL A 109 13.41 -2.72 1.01
N PRO A 110 13.75 -3.92 0.52
CA PRO A 110 14.19 -4.05 -0.86
C PRO A 110 13.08 -3.49 -1.74
N ILE A 111 13.40 -2.52 -2.60
CA ILE A 111 12.59 -2.33 -3.80
C ILE A 111 12.62 -3.71 -4.45
N TRP A 112 11.49 -4.40 -4.58
CA TRP A 112 11.49 -5.70 -5.20
C TRP A 112 11.83 -5.48 -6.68
N PRO A 113 13.00 -5.95 -7.16
CA PRO A 113 13.16 -6.06 -8.59
C PRO A 113 12.17 -7.14 -9.03
N CYS A 114 11.48 -6.88 -10.14
CA CYS A 114 10.75 -7.91 -10.87
C CYS A 114 11.71 -9.10 -11.10
N THR A 115 11.49 -10.21 -10.41
CA THR A 115 12.35 -11.41 -10.46
C THR A 115 11.71 -12.54 -11.27
N SER A 116 10.66 -12.25 -12.04
CA SER A 116 10.17 -13.21 -13.02
C SER A 116 11.04 -13.12 -14.28
N GLY A 117 11.83 -14.16 -14.52
CA GLY A 117 12.52 -14.42 -15.79
C GLY A 117 11.58 -14.68 -16.98
N CYS A 118 10.40 -14.05 -16.99
CA CYS A 118 9.45 -14.08 -18.09
C CYS A 118 9.81 -12.97 -19.08
N GLN A 119 10.39 -13.38 -20.21
CA GLN A 119 10.64 -12.55 -21.39
C GLN A 119 9.32 -12.12 -22.06
N CYS A 120 8.49 -11.34 -21.38
CA CYS A 120 7.26 -10.74 -21.94
C CYS A 120 7.44 -9.29 -22.39
N TRP A 121 8.67 -8.78 -22.45
CA TRP A 121 8.97 -7.47 -23.02
C TRP A 121 9.94 -7.59 -24.19
N ARG A 122 9.39 -8.02 -25.33
CA ARG A 122 9.82 -7.60 -26.66
C ARG A 122 8.67 -6.87 -27.32
#